data_AF-A0AAV2T6A5-F1
#
_entry.id   AF-A0AAV2T6A5-F1
#
_cell.length_a   1.000
_cell.length_b   1.000
_cell.length_c   1.000
_cell.angle_alpha   90.00
_cell.angle_beta   90.00
_cell.angle_gamma   90.00
#
_symmetry.space_group_name_H-M   'P 1'
#
loop_
_entity.id
_entity.type
_entity.pdbx_description
1 polymer ?
#
loop_
_entity_poly.entity_id
_entity_poly.type
_entity_poly.pdbx_seq_one_letter_code
_entity_poly.pdbx_strand_id
1 'polypeptide(L)'
;MRGSSFSFGTQERFYFAKMLRPGLKMFPHTGGITISRNKLRQFSSTSLLFGKDSDRVVCKYPGVYKFGSMRMKNLEPGKTVRWCACGLTSTQPWCDGTHTLTSFQPLSWVTTSPPEGKDYISICLCRYTKTPPICDGSHKKLKQEIEHRQNNCSCKTPGQQKTSRVIKLADGKRAFCADCGSVSVLN
;
A
#
# COMPACT_ATOMS: atom_id res chain seq x y z
N MET A 1 35.28 20.24 -58.81
CA MET A 1 36.48 19.50 -58.38
C MET A 1 36.08 18.54 -57.27
N ARG A 2 36.40 17.25 -57.46
CA ARG A 2 36.80 16.22 -56.49
C ARG A 2 36.02 16.20 -55.16
N GLY A 3 35.22 15.20 -54.81
CA GLY A 3 35.27 13.78 -55.18
C GLY A 3 35.50 12.94 -53.93
N SER A 4 34.73 11.84 -53.81
CA SER A 4 35.15 10.52 -53.32
C SER A 4 35.60 10.38 -51.84
N SER A 5 35.34 9.31 -51.08
CA SER A 5 34.73 8.00 -51.34
C SER A 5 34.81 7.16 -50.03
N PHE A 6 33.85 6.23 -49.85
CA PHE A 6 34.01 4.82 -49.40
C PHE A 6 34.55 4.53 -47.97
N SER A 7 34.26 3.44 -47.26
CA SER A 7 33.33 2.29 -47.36
C SER A 7 33.62 1.29 -46.24
N PHE A 8 32.59 0.53 -45.82
CA PHE A 8 32.59 -0.86 -45.30
C PHE A 8 33.30 -1.16 -43.96
N GLY A 9 32.84 -2.08 -43.10
CA GLY A 9 31.72 -3.02 -43.21
C GLY A 9 31.62 -3.94 -41.97
N THR A 10 30.53 -4.74 -41.95
CA THR A 10 30.42 -6.16 -41.51
C THR A 10 30.74 -6.50 -40.04
N GLN A 11 30.08 -7.38 -39.29
CA GLN A 11 29.06 -8.43 -39.49
C GLN A 11 28.66 -8.86 -38.05
N GLU A 12 27.38 -9.00 -37.72
CA GLU A 12 26.65 -10.28 -37.66
C GLU A 12 27.23 -11.36 -36.73
N ARG A 13 26.47 -11.73 -35.69
CA ARG A 13 26.26 -13.15 -35.33
C ARG A 13 25.02 -13.37 -34.48
N PHE A 14 23.97 -13.77 -35.21
CA PHE A 14 22.87 -14.62 -34.76
C PHE A 14 23.36 -15.83 -33.95
N TYR A 15 22.62 -16.18 -32.90
CA TYR A 15 22.46 -17.58 -32.49
C TYR A 15 20.99 -17.98 -32.68
N PHE A 16 20.75 -18.67 -33.79
CA PHE A 16 19.60 -19.53 -34.01
C PHE A 16 20.04 -20.97 -33.67
N ALA A 17 19.22 -21.70 -32.93
CA ALA A 17 19.17 -23.16 -33.04
C ALA A 17 17.71 -23.61 -32.95
N LYS A 18 17.11 -23.79 -34.13
CA LYS A 18 15.93 -24.62 -34.36
C LYS A 18 16.35 -26.09 -34.21
N MET A 19 15.52 -26.89 -33.57
CA MET A 19 15.34 -28.30 -33.98
C MET A 19 13.85 -28.59 -34.10
N LEU A 20 13.48 -29.17 -35.24
CA LEU A 20 12.13 -29.55 -35.65
C LEU A 20 11.91 -31.06 -35.41
N ARG A 21 10.72 -31.41 -34.87
CA ARG A 21 9.76 -32.52 -35.17
C ARG A 21 10.32 -33.96 -35.37
N PRO A 22 9.61 -35.06 -34.98
CA PRO A 22 8.17 -35.29 -35.20
C PRO A 22 7.43 -36.17 -34.16
N GLY A 23 6.11 -36.34 -34.29
CA GLY A 23 5.41 -37.49 -33.69
C GLY A 23 4.02 -37.22 -33.12
N LEU A 24 3.01 -37.17 -33.99
CA LEU A 24 1.62 -37.44 -33.61
C LEU A 24 1.52 -38.83 -32.97
N LYS A 25 0.76 -38.95 -31.88
CA LYS A 25 -0.19 -40.06 -31.70
C LYS A 25 -1.51 -39.52 -31.15
N MET A 26 -2.48 -39.38 -32.06
CA MET A 26 -3.89 -39.48 -31.73
C MET A 26 -4.12 -40.87 -31.12
N PHE A 27 -4.81 -40.94 -29.98
CA PHE A 27 -5.44 -42.17 -29.53
C PHE A 27 -6.97 -42.04 -29.69
N PRO A 28 -7.62 -43.05 -30.28
CA PRO A 28 -9.04 -43.01 -30.60
C PRO A 28 -9.94 -43.31 -29.40
N HIS A 29 -11.23 -43.07 -29.65
CA HIS A 29 -12.39 -43.23 -28.79
C HIS A 29 -12.55 -44.57 -28.05
N THR A 30 -13.45 -44.49 -27.06
CA THR A 30 -14.29 -45.53 -26.44
C THR A 30 -13.75 -46.21 -25.18
N GLY A 31 -14.44 -45.94 -24.07
CA GLY A 31 -14.22 -46.52 -22.77
C GLY A 31 -15.18 -45.90 -21.76
N GLY A 32 -16.48 -46.18 -21.93
CA GLY A 32 -17.49 -45.81 -20.94
C GLY A 32 -17.18 -46.53 -19.63
N ILE A 33 -17.04 -45.76 -18.55
CA ILE A 33 -17.11 -46.28 -17.20
C ILE A 33 -18.22 -45.50 -16.51
N THR A 34 -19.38 -46.16 -16.45
CA THR A 34 -20.50 -45.81 -15.60
C THR A 34 -20.04 -45.90 -14.15
N ILE A 35 -19.92 -44.77 -13.44
CA ILE A 35 -19.84 -44.79 -11.98
C ILE A 35 -20.99 -43.98 -11.39
N SER A 36 -21.93 -44.78 -10.91
CA SER A 36 -23.05 -44.51 -10.02
C SER A 36 -23.05 -43.18 -9.24
N ARG A 37 -24.14 -42.43 -9.42
CA ARG A 37 -24.61 -41.41 -8.48
C ARG A 37 -25.11 -42.11 -7.20
N ASN A 38 -24.26 -42.24 -6.18
CA ASN A 38 -24.60 -42.07 -4.76
C ASN A 38 -23.51 -42.68 -3.87
N LYS A 39 -22.73 -41.84 -3.18
CA LYS A 39 -22.41 -42.11 -1.78
C LYS A 39 -22.11 -40.81 -1.05
N LEU A 40 -23.11 -40.39 -0.29
CA LEU A 40 -22.99 -39.40 0.78
C LEU A 40 -22.11 -39.94 1.92
N ARG A 41 -21.46 -39.00 2.64
CA ARG A 41 -20.85 -39.08 3.98
C ARG A 41 -19.43 -39.71 3.99
N GLN A 42 -18.39 -39.15 4.64
CA GLN A 42 -18.27 -38.22 5.78
C GLN A 42 -16.82 -37.67 5.90
N PHE A 43 -16.68 -36.41 6.34
CA PHE A 43 -15.58 -35.72 7.05
C PHE A 43 -14.08 -35.94 6.70
N SER A 44 -13.37 -34.85 6.37
CA SER A 44 -12.41 -34.25 7.30
C SER A 44 -12.10 -32.80 6.91
N SER A 45 -12.23 -31.95 7.92
CA SER A 45 -12.09 -30.50 7.91
C SER A 45 -10.62 -30.06 7.85
N THR A 46 -10.19 -29.53 6.72
CA THR A 46 -9.26 -28.40 6.72
C THR A 46 -9.84 -27.37 5.78
N SER A 47 -10.71 -26.56 6.37
CA SER A 47 -11.20 -25.32 5.82
C SER A 47 -9.98 -24.46 5.42
N LEU A 48 -9.55 -24.57 4.15
CA LEU A 48 -8.80 -23.50 3.51
C LEU A 48 -9.81 -22.36 3.34
N LEU A 49 -9.96 -21.61 4.44
CA LEU A 49 -10.66 -20.34 4.44
C LEU A 49 -9.92 -19.43 3.49
N PHE A 50 -10.37 -19.37 2.24
CA PHE A 50 -10.34 -18.14 1.47
C PHE A 50 -11.14 -17.11 2.27
N GLY A 51 -10.47 -16.49 3.25
CA GLY A 51 -11.00 -15.33 3.94
C GLY A 51 -11.26 -14.27 2.88
N LYS A 52 -12.52 -13.87 2.73
CA LYS A 52 -12.89 -12.82 1.78
C LYS A 52 -12.22 -11.52 2.25
N ASP A 53 -11.15 -11.11 1.57
CA ASP A 53 -10.54 -9.78 1.68
C ASP A 53 -11.48 -8.65 1.20
N SER A 54 -12.77 -8.92 1.00
CA SER A 54 -13.76 -7.98 0.44
C SER A 54 -14.27 -6.93 1.43
N ASP A 55 -14.03 -7.11 2.73
CA ASP A 55 -14.65 -6.29 3.77
C ASP A 55 -13.74 -5.16 4.29
N ARG A 56 -12.49 -5.07 3.81
CA ARG A 56 -11.56 -4.01 4.22
C ARG A 56 -11.92 -2.69 3.55
N VAL A 57 -12.20 -1.65 4.35
CA VAL A 57 -12.48 -0.31 3.84
C VAL A 57 -11.27 0.22 3.07
N VAL A 58 -11.42 0.40 1.76
CA VAL A 58 -10.39 1.03 0.92
C VAL A 58 -10.33 2.52 1.23
N CYS A 59 -9.27 2.96 1.88
CA CYS A 59 -9.03 4.36 2.21
C CYS A 59 -8.29 5.06 1.07
N LYS A 60 -8.89 6.13 0.55
CA LYS A 60 -8.33 6.91 -0.55
C LYS A 60 -7.20 7.84 -0.08
N TYR A 61 -7.31 8.36 1.14
CA TYR A 61 -6.32 9.29 1.70
C TYR A 61 -6.00 8.96 3.15
N PRO A 62 -4.73 9.08 3.59
CA PRO A 62 -4.37 8.91 4.99
C PRO A 62 -4.82 10.12 5.81
N GLY A 63 -4.97 9.89 7.12
CA GLY A 63 -5.15 10.97 8.09
C GLY A 63 -3.88 11.82 8.21
N VAL A 64 -4.06 13.13 8.31
CA VAL A 64 -2.97 14.05 8.67
C VAL A 64 -2.98 14.21 10.19
N TYR A 65 -1.90 13.79 10.86
CA TYR A 65 -1.74 14.09 12.29
C TYR A 65 -1.31 15.54 12.50
N LYS A 66 -0.24 15.95 11.81
CA LYS A 66 0.26 17.33 11.84
C LYS A 66 0.93 17.67 10.53
N PHE A 67 0.68 18.87 10.00
CA PHE A 67 1.44 19.45 8.89
C PHE A 67 2.84 19.85 9.35
N GLY A 68 3.72 18.87 9.50
CA GLY A 68 5.06 19.08 10.02
C GLY A 68 5.85 17.80 10.17
N SER A 69 6.90 17.89 10.99
CA SER A 69 7.74 16.77 11.39
C SER A 69 7.89 16.70 12.91
N MET A 70 8.29 15.52 13.39
CA MET A 70 8.80 15.35 14.74
C MET A 70 10.31 15.22 14.71
N ARG A 71 11.00 15.94 15.59
CA ARG A 71 12.44 15.81 15.79
C ARG A 71 12.68 14.67 16.79
N MET A 72 13.15 13.53 16.29
CA MET A 72 13.45 12.37 17.12
C MET A 72 14.93 12.38 17.51
N LYS A 73 15.21 12.42 18.80
CA LYS A 73 16.55 12.30 19.37
C LYS A 73 16.74 10.90 19.95
N ASN A 74 17.98 10.50 20.20
CA ASN A 74 18.33 9.26 20.91
C ASN A 74 17.74 7.99 20.28
N LEU A 75 17.60 7.95 18.95
CA LEU A 75 17.29 6.73 18.23
C LEU A 75 18.54 5.85 18.20
N GLU A 76 18.48 4.70 18.85
CA GLU A 76 19.52 3.68 18.73
C GLU A 76 19.54 3.14 17.29
N PRO A 77 20.65 3.25 16.55
CA PRO A 77 20.76 2.72 15.19
C PRO A 77 20.62 1.19 15.14
N GLY A 78 20.08 0.67 14.03
CA GLY A 78 19.94 -0.77 13.80
C GLY A 78 18.67 -1.41 14.39
N LYS A 79 17.86 -0.66 15.15
CA LYS A 79 16.57 -1.13 15.65
C LYS A 79 15.52 -1.07 14.55
N THR A 80 14.70 -2.13 14.44
CA THR A 80 13.55 -2.12 13.53
C THR A 80 12.35 -1.50 14.23
N VAL A 81 11.81 -0.42 13.64
CA VAL A 81 10.61 0.27 14.10
C VAL A 81 9.58 0.34 12.97
N ARG A 82 8.30 0.54 13.32
CA ARG A 82 7.21 0.61 12.32
C ARG A 82 6.61 2.01 12.30
N TRP A 83 6.80 2.73 11.20
CA TRP A 83 6.22 4.05 11.00
C TRP A 83 4.76 3.95 10.53
N CYS A 84 3.87 4.74 11.13
CA CYS A 84 2.43 4.68 10.86
C CYS A 84 2.07 5.31 9.49
N ALA A 85 1.71 4.54 8.47
CA ALA A 85 1.30 5.16 7.20
C ALA A 85 -0.12 5.76 7.22
N CYS A 86 -1.02 5.27 8.07
CA CYS A 86 -2.43 5.67 8.08
C CYS A 86 -2.70 7.03 8.75
N GLY A 87 -1.79 7.49 9.62
CA GLY A 87 -1.92 8.74 10.37
C GLY A 87 -2.82 8.68 11.61
N LEU A 88 -3.42 7.52 11.93
CA LEU A 88 -4.43 7.37 12.98
C LEU A 88 -3.88 6.95 14.35
N THR A 89 -2.60 6.58 14.41
CA THR A 89 -1.94 6.16 15.66
C THR A 89 -2.08 7.21 16.76
N SER A 90 -2.27 6.73 17.99
CA SER A 90 -2.19 7.54 19.20
C SER A 90 -0.74 7.73 19.69
N THR A 91 0.19 6.89 19.22
CA THR A 91 1.61 6.89 19.61
C THR A 91 2.51 7.37 18.47
N GLN A 92 2.22 8.57 17.97
CA GLN A 92 2.96 9.17 16.86
C GLN A 92 4.48 9.19 17.15
N PRO A 93 5.33 8.85 16.16
CA PRO A 93 5.04 8.62 14.75
C PRO A 93 4.82 7.13 14.42
N TRP A 94 4.87 6.26 15.43
CA TRP A 94 4.96 4.82 15.30
C TRP A 94 3.59 4.16 15.22
N CYS A 95 3.55 2.97 14.63
CA CYS A 95 2.33 2.21 14.46
C CYS A 95 1.89 1.54 15.78
N ASP A 96 0.64 1.75 16.17
CA ASP A 96 -0.02 1.12 17.34
C ASP A 96 -1.03 0.03 16.95
N GLY A 97 -1.14 -0.31 15.67
CA GLY A 97 -2.10 -1.30 15.17
C GLY A 97 -3.41 -0.71 14.64
N THR A 98 -3.70 0.59 14.84
CA THR A 98 -4.93 1.24 14.35
C THR A 98 -5.11 1.13 12.82
N HIS A 99 -4.04 0.87 12.08
CA HIS A 99 -4.07 0.70 10.62
C HIS A 99 -4.94 -0.47 10.13
N THR A 100 -5.26 -1.46 10.97
CA THR A 100 -6.10 -2.62 10.61
C THR A 100 -7.49 -2.22 10.11
N LEU A 101 -8.01 -1.08 10.59
CA LEU A 101 -9.28 -0.51 10.15
C LEU A 101 -9.21 0.17 8.77
N THR A 102 -8.00 0.37 8.23
CA THR A 102 -7.75 1.11 6.99
C THR A 102 -7.08 0.23 5.95
N SER A 103 -7.02 0.61 4.68
CA SER A 103 -6.20 -0.09 3.67
C SER A 103 -4.70 0.19 3.75
N PHE A 104 -4.24 1.03 4.67
CA PHE A 104 -2.81 1.37 4.80
C PHE A 104 -2.04 0.32 5.60
N GLN A 105 -0.76 0.14 5.25
CA GLN A 105 0.18 -0.72 5.97
C GLN A 105 1.33 0.11 6.55
N PRO A 106 1.79 -0.17 7.78
CA PRO A 106 2.92 0.53 8.35
C PRO A 106 4.22 0.19 7.62
N LEU A 107 5.14 1.15 7.58
CA LEU A 107 6.47 0.95 6.99
C LEU A 107 7.45 0.46 8.06
N SER A 108 8.04 -0.71 7.86
CA SER A 108 9.19 -1.15 8.66
C SER A 108 10.43 -0.36 8.26
N TRP A 109 11.08 0.27 9.22
CA TRP A 109 12.29 1.06 9.04
C TRP A 109 13.35 0.64 10.05
N VAL A 110 14.58 0.46 9.56
CA VAL A 110 15.75 0.26 10.42
C VAL A 110 16.28 1.64 10.78
N THR A 111 16.32 1.94 12.07
CA THR A 111 16.76 3.24 12.58
C THR A 111 18.21 3.53 12.20
N THR A 112 18.48 4.78 11.82
CA THR A 112 19.82 5.25 11.46
C THR A 112 20.30 6.30 12.45
N SER A 113 21.58 6.66 12.37
CA SER A 113 22.11 7.85 13.04
C SER A 113 21.52 9.14 12.41
N PRO A 114 21.46 10.25 13.16
CA PRO A 114 21.11 11.56 12.62
C PRO A 114 22.01 11.99 11.45
N PRO A 115 21.51 12.82 10.52
CA PRO A 115 22.35 13.45 9.50
C PRO A 115 23.47 14.29 10.13
N GLU A 116 24.56 14.47 9.39
CA GLU A 116 25.70 15.28 9.82
C GLU A 116 25.26 16.70 10.25
N GLY A 117 25.83 17.19 11.35
CA GLY A 117 25.50 18.50 11.93
C GLY A 117 24.15 18.57 12.64
N LYS A 118 23.44 17.45 12.86
CA LYS A 118 22.18 17.40 13.60
C LYS A 118 22.22 16.36 14.72
N ASP A 119 21.52 16.65 15.81
CA ASP A 119 21.30 15.75 16.96
C ASP A 119 19.94 15.03 16.90
N TYR A 120 19.21 15.15 15.78
CA TYR A 120 17.89 14.55 15.58
C TYR A 120 17.63 14.08 14.15
N ILE A 121 16.69 13.15 14.02
CA ILE A 121 16.07 12.75 12.75
C ILE A 121 14.69 13.40 12.64
N SER A 122 14.41 14.01 11.50
CA SER A 122 13.10 14.61 11.22
C SER A 122 12.16 13.55 10.64
N ILE A 123 11.18 13.11 11.42
CA ILE A 123 10.20 12.08 11.02
C ILE A 123 8.91 12.75 10.53
N CYS A 124 8.35 12.25 9.43
CA CYS A 124 7.12 12.77 8.84
C CYS A 124 5.89 12.52 9.74
N LEU A 125 5.07 13.56 9.94
CA LEU A 125 3.78 13.48 10.65
C LEU A 125 2.57 13.69 9.74
N CYS A 126 2.77 14.20 8.51
CA CYS A 126 1.65 14.45 7.60
C CYS A 126 1.21 13.22 6.81
N ARG A 127 2.09 12.23 6.65
CA ARG A 127 1.91 10.98 5.86
C ARG A 127 1.91 11.15 4.34
N TYR A 128 2.37 12.29 3.84
CA TYR A 128 2.52 12.60 2.40
C TYR A 128 3.99 12.83 2.00
N THR A 129 4.94 12.33 2.79
CA THR A 129 6.35 12.40 2.40
C THR A 129 6.64 11.42 1.26
N LYS A 130 7.56 11.80 0.36
CA LYS A 130 8.07 10.95 -0.71
C LYS A 130 9.20 10.02 -0.23
N THR A 131 9.77 10.30 0.94
CA THR A 131 10.90 9.55 1.51
C THR A 131 10.56 9.00 2.91
N PRO A 132 9.52 8.16 3.05
CA PRO A 132 9.11 7.67 4.36
C PRO A 132 10.23 6.83 5.01
N PRO A 133 10.41 6.92 6.35
CA PRO A 133 9.64 7.71 7.31
C PRO A 133 10.12 9.17 7.49
N ILE A 134 11.15 9.58 6.76
CA ILE A 134 11.83 10.87 6.92
C ILE A 134 10.97 12.01 6.37
N CYS A 135 11.00 13.17 7.02
CA CYS A 135 10.33 14.36 6.52
C CYS A 135 11.13 15.04 5.40
N ASP A 136 10.50 15.19 4.24
CA ASP A 136 11.00 15.90 3.05
C ASP A 136 10.42 17.32 2.89
N GLY A 137 9.56 17.76 3.82
CA GLY A 137 8.89 19.06 3.76
C GLY A 137 7.66 19.09 2.85
N SER A 138 7.19 17.95 2.33
CA SER A 138 5.98 17.89 1.47
C SER A 138 4.75 18.56 2.10
N HIS A 139 4.63 18.55 3.43
CA HIS A 139 3.54 19.20 4.17
C HIS A 139 3.40 20.71 3.91
N LYS A 140 4.45 21.42 3.45
CA LYS A 140 4.41 22.88 3.22
C LYS A 140 3.43 23.29 2.13
N LYS A 141 3.14 22.41 1.17
CA LYS A 141 2.27 22.69 0.02
C LYS A 141 0.91 21.99 0.08
N LEU A 142 0.63 21.21 1.12
CA LEU A 142 -0.52 20.32 1.16
C LEU A 142 -1.73 20.86 1.93
N LYS A 143 -1.55 21.91 2.75
CA LYS A 143 -2.61 22.37 3.65
C LYS A 143 -3.90 22.75 2.90
N GLN A 144 -3.77 23.63 1.90
CA GLN A 144 -4.91 24.12 1.11
C GLN A 144 -5.60 22.99 0.32
N GLU A 145 -4.82 22.09 -0.30
CA GLU A 145 -5.36 20.96 -1.06
C GLU A 145 -6.17 20.02 -0.17
N ILE A 146 -5.63 19.68 1.01
CA ILE A 146 -6.29 18.77 1.96
C ILE A 146 -7.53 19.43 2.56
N GLU A 147 -7.48 20.71 2.92
CA GLU A 147 -8.63 21.46 3.42
C GLU A 147 -9.74 21.52 2.37
N HIS A 148 -9.41 21.86 1.13
CA HIS A 148 -10.38 21.87 0.03
C HIS A 148 -11.05 20.50 -0.15
N ARG A 149 -10.26 19.42 -0.16
CA ARG A 149 -10.79 18.05 -0.26
C ARG A 149 -11.70 17.69 0.92
N GLN A 150 -11.32 18.03 2.15
CA GLN A 150 -12.09 17.68 3.34
C GLN A 150 -13.41 18.47 3.42
N ASN A 151 -13.41 19.74 3.03
CA ASN A 151 -14.60 20.60 3.03
C ASN A 151 -15.62 20.18 1.97
N ASN A 152 -15.15 19.64 0.84
CA ASN A 152 -16.02 19.17 -0.25
C ASN A 152 -16.36 17.66 -0.16
N CYS A 153 -16.04 17.01 0.96
CA CYS A 153 -16.35 15.60 1.15
C CYS A 153 -17.77 15.41 1.71
N SER A 154 -18.47 14.38 1.23
CA SER A 154 -19.82 14.00 1.70
C SER A 154 -19.91 13.74 3.20
N CYS A 155 -18.79 13.45 3.88
CA CYS A 155 -18.77 13.30 5.34
C CYS A 155 -19.04 14.59 6.11
N LYS A 156 -18.93 15.76 5.47
CA LYS A 156 -19.24 17.07 6.06
C LYS A 156 -20.68 17.52 5.80
N THR A 157 -21.37 16.94 4.82
CA THR A 157 -22.76 17.30 4.52
C THR A 157 -23.70 16.70 5.57
N PRO A 158 -24.53 17.51 6.25
CA PRO A 158 -25.58 17.00 7.12
C PRO A 158 -26.50 16.03 6.37
N GLY A 159 -26.77 14.86 6.94
CA GLY A 159 -27.62 13.83 6.33
C GLY A 159 -26.93 12.88 5.34
N GLN A 160 -25.71 13.18 4.85
CA GLN A 160 -24.94 12.30 3.94
C GLN A 160 -23.84 11.48 4.64
N GLN A 161 -23.80 11.54 5.97
CA GLN A 161 -22.86 10.75 6.80
C GLN A 161 -23.03 9.23 6.63
N LYS A 162 -24.21 8.78 6.15
CA LYS A 162 -24.50 7.37 5.87
C LYS A 162 -23.86 6.85 4.58
N THR A 163 -23.57 7.72 3.61
CA THR A 163 -22.94 7.33 2.33
C THR A 163 -21.42 7.49 2.35
N SER A 164 -20.91 8.31 3.28
CA SER A 164 -19.47 8.49 3.47
C SER A 164 -18.89 7.35 4.32
N ARG A 165 -17.71 6.85 3.92
CA ARG A 165 -17.05 5.73 4.61
C ARG A 165 -16.32 6.23 5.86
N VAL A 166 -17.10 6.63 6.87
CA VAL A 166 -16.62 7.11 8.16
C VAL A 166 -16.43 5.94 9.12
N ILE A 167 -15.21 5.81 9.65
CA ILE A 167 -14.76 4.75 10.54
C ILE A 167 -14.62 5.35 11.94
N LYS A 168 -15.33 4.80 12.93
CA LYS A 168 -15.07 5.15 14.34
C LYS A 168 -13.79 4.46 14.82
N LEU A 169 -12.88 5.20 15.42
CA LEU A 169 -11.63 4.64 15.92
C LEU A 169 -11.86 3.94 17.27
N ALA A 170 -10.96 3.02 17.61
CA ALA A 170 -11.05 2.21 18.83
C ALA A 170 -10.98 3.05 20.13
N ASP A 171 -10.46 4.28 20.06
CA ASP A 171 -10.46 5.20 21.19
C ASP A 171 -11.87 5.75 21.54
N GLY A 172 -12.87 5.53 20.69
CA GLY A 172 -14.25 6.01 20.85
C GLY A 172 -14.40 7.54 20.76
N LYS A 173 -13.29 8.27 20.62
CA LYS A 173 -13.22 9.74 20.66
C LYS A 173 -12.99 10.34 19.29
N ARG A 174 -12.58 9.54 18.31
CA ARG A 174 -12.25 10.02 16.97
C ARG A 174 -12.97 9.20 15.90
N ALA A 175 -13.30 9.87 14.80
CA ALA A 175 -13.80 9.26 13.58
C ALA A 175 -12.93 9.67 12.39
N PHE A 176 -12.66 8.73 11.49
CA PHE A 176 -11.83 8.91 10.31
C PHE A 176 -12.67 8.69 9.04
N CYS A 177 -12.64 9.64 8.11
CA CYS A 177 -13.27 9.47 6.81
C CYS A 177 -12.29 8.87 5.80
N ALA A 178 -12.58 7.67 5.31
CA ALA A 178 -11.75 6.97 4.32
C ALA A 178 -11.68 7.70 2.95
N ASP A 179 -12.67 8.56 2.65
CA ASP A 179 -12.79 9.24 1.35
C ASP A 179 -12.01 10.54 1.24
N CYS A 180 -11.80 11.26 2.35
CA CYS A 180 -11.08 12.54 2.36
C CYS A 180 -9.90 12.59 3.36
N GLY A 181 -9.75 11.57 4.20
CA GLY A 181 -8.72 11.50 5.22
C GLY A 181 -8.95 12.45 6.40
N SER A 182 -10.16 13.01 6.57
CA SER A 182 -10.47 13.85 7.74
C SER A 182 -10.54 13.00 8.99
N VAL A 183 -10.03 13.54 10.10
CA VAL A 183 -10.18 12.96 11.44
C VAL A 183 -10.97 13.97 12.26
N SER A 184 -12.16 13.58 12.72
CA SER A 184 -13.04 14.42 13.54
C SER A 184 -13.09 13.88 14.96
N VAL A 185 -13.17 14.76 15.95
CA VAL A 185 -13.41 14.39 17.35
C VAL A 185 -14.91 14.15 17.52
N LEU A 186 -15.25 13.03 18.17
CA LEU A 186 -16.61 12.70 18.60
C LEU A 186 -16.79 13.26 20.01
N ASN A 187 -17.83 14.07 20.19
CA ASN A 187 -18.26 14.57 21.49
C ASN A 187 -19.23 13.57 22.15
#